data_AF-A0A6P8KT43-F1
#
_entry.id   AF-A0A6P8KT43-F1
#
_cell.length_a   1.000
_cell.length_b   1.000
_cell.length_c   1.000
_cell.angle_alpha   90.00
_cell.angle_beta   90.00
_cell.angle_gamma   90.00
#
_symmetry.space_group_name_H-M   'P 1'
#
loop_
_entity.id
_entity.type
_entity.pdbx_description
1 polymer ?
#
loop_
_entity_poly.entity_id
_entity_poly.type
_entity_poly.pdbx_seq_one_letter_code
_entity_poly.pdbx_strand_id
1 'polypeptide(L)'
;MKKGKGSSSLGSKESSGRPSSSVLVSKECARLADSSGSAGFQQDGKKQLPERDDSLDAKESAGMETESISNRPLNDEPLKDEPNQSECTGISTIPAIDKLRRFCFIGSTDEPVYARPALDLAVENNFASLKELCSQVSENELVECLVSVLGSGPNTEHLPRPDEPLLVLAVFFATCEDEKKRNAVRNRFTDLITSESDLLLFVQLVKRVQKVLERKTPFNRTVRKAVLNWYGTKSLDRLLHFWSVGDGTRWPAHRDLLYRCHFRHANFLPEIIAALRLLSSSPKELSQWPDFLTPLTSFRETIEGVVKLRLLKDRGQALPIVKKLSLSWEHVPFHLLHDPGLAHFLVPRMSYEQLLQKWPRLSRLHSRVRPFAEQLLDQKKLKASNVPPVRLLLEDMRLRKPKKKVSNFVPKGEFPV
;
A
#
# COMPACT_ATOMS: atom_id res chain seq x y z
N MET A 1 -14.00 0.19 -69.00
CA MET A 1 -14.13 -1.30 -69.03
C MET A 1 -14.82 -1.77 -67.75
N LYS A 2 -15.61 -2.85 -67.88
CA LYS A 2 -16.68 -3.41 -67.00
C LYS A 2 -16.25 -3.62 -65.53
N LYS A 3 -16.99 -3.14 -64.52
CA LYS A 3 -18.09 -3.79 -63.75
C LYS A 3 -17.82 -5.24 -63.33
N GLY A 4 -17.68 -5.47 -62.03
CA GLY A 4 -17.86 -6.77 -61.36
C GLY A 4 -18.89 -6.62 -60.24
N LYS A 5 -20.06 -7.23 -60.43
CA LYS A 5 -21.17 -7.37 -59.48
C LYS A 5 -20.92 -8.59 -58.58
N GLY A 6 -21.42 -8.54 -57.35
CA GLY A 6 -21.64 -9.71 -56.50
C GLY A 6 -22.60 -9.37 -55.38
N SER A 7 -23.89 -9.66 -55.59
CA SER A 7 -24.96 -9.48 -54.60
C SER A 7 -25.91 -10.69 -54.67
N SER A 8 -26.12 -11.32 -53.53
CA SER A 8 -27.22 -12.23 -53.18
C SER A 8 -27.31 -12.15 -51.64
N SER A 9 -28.33 -11.55 -50.99
CA SER A 9 -29.73 -12.00 -50.82
C SER A 9 -29.78 -13.47 -50.36
N LEU A 10 -30.48 -13.94 -49.32
CA LEU A 10 -31.63 -13.51 -48.52
C LEU A 10 -31.69 -14.49 -47.31
N GLY A 11 -32.35 -14.14 -46.19
CA GLY A 11 -32.70 -15.15 -45.19
C GLY A 11 -33.08 -14.64 -43.81
N SER A 12 -34.28 -14.07 -43.69
CA SER A 12 -34.97 -13.70 -42.46
C SER A 12 -35.30 -14.92 -41.57
N LYS A 13 -35.37 -14.73 -40.24
CA LYS A 13 -36.41 -15.33 -39.39
C LYS A 13 -36.50 -14.66 -38.01
N GLU A 14 -37.65 -14.02 -37.80
CA GLU A 14 -38.22 -13.63 -36.52
C GLU A 14 -38.68 -14.85 -35.71
N SER A 15 -38.61 -14.75 -34.37
CA SER A 15 -39.57 -15.33 -33.41
C SER A 15 -39.29 -14.65 -32.06
N SER A 16 -40.12 -13.71 -31.56
CA SER A 16 -41.42 -13.86 -30.89
C SER A 16 -41.43 -14.92 -29.77
N GLY A 17 -41.59 -14.46 -28.51
CA GLY A 17 -41.62 -15.36 -27.35
C GLY A 17 -41.63 -14.66 -25.98
N ARG A 18 -42.71 -13.95 -25.65
CA ARG A 18 -43.23 -13.68 -24.28
C ARG A 18 -44.77 -13.73 -24.41
N PRO A 19 -45.60 -13.93 -23.37
CA PRO A 19 -45.32 -13.93 -21.92
C PRO A 19 -46.03 -15.03 -21.10
N SER A 20 -45.71 -15.16 -19.81
CA SER A 20 -46.61 -15.54 -18.69
C SER A 20 -45.79 -15.55 -17.39
N SER A 21 -46.08 -14.67 -16.43
CA SER A 21 -47.10 -14.83 -15.38
C SER A 21 -46.68 -15.85 -14.31
N SER A 22 -46.20 -15.35 -13.16
CA SER A 22 -46.68 -15.83 -11.86
C SER A 22 -46.54 -14.72 -10.83
N VAL A 23 -47.69 -14.41 -10.25
CA VAL A 23 -47.96 -13.50 -9.15
C VAL A 23 -47.83 -14.30 -7.85
N LEU A 24 -47.06 -13.79 -6.88
CA LEU A 24 -47.24 -14.10 -5.45
C LEU A 24 -46.96 -12.85 -4.61
N VAL A 25 -48.05 -12.13 -4.31
CA VAL A 25 -48.50 -11.59 -3.01
C VAL A 25 -47.87 -12.38 -1.83
N SER A 26 -47.37 -11.90 -0.69
CA SER A 26 -47.51 -10.71 0.19
C SER A 26 -46.21 -10.67 1.06
N LYS A 27 -45.76 -9.57 1.67
CA LYS A 27 -46.34 -9.04 2.92
C LYS A 27 -45.77 -7.66 3.25
N GLU A 28 -46.72 -6.79 3.49
CA GLU A 28 -46.67 -5.43 3.95
C GLU A 28 -46.36 -5.37 5.46
N CYS A 29 -45.47 -4.48 5.87
CA CYS A 29 -45.48 -3.86 7.19
C CYS A 29 -45.12 -2.39 7.00
N ALA A 30 -46.13 -1.55 7.15
CA ALA A 30 -46.06 -0.12 7.03
C ALA A 30 -46.26 0.52 8.41
N ARG A 31 -45.47 1.59 8.63
CA ARG A 31 -45.76 2.82 9.39
C ARG A 31 -45.68 2.79 10.93
N LEU A 32 -44.87 3.72 11.45
CA LEU A 32 -45.24 4.99 12.14
C LEU A 32 -43.92 5.80 12.24
N ALA A 33 -43.69 6.91 11.53
CA ALA A 33 -44.25 8.26 11.61
C ALA A 33 -43.84 9.06 12.87
N ASP A 34 -43.09 10.13 12.58
CA ASP A 34 -42.97 11.45 13.22
C ASP A 34 -42.36 11.62 14.63
N SER A 35 -41.28 12.39 14.73
CA SER A 35 -41.38 13.80 15.15
C SER A 35 -40.01 14.51 15.21
N SER A 36 -40.06 15.77 14.80
CA SER A 36 -39.12 16.87 14.88
C SER A 36 -38.51 17.17 16.26
N GLY A 37 -37.30 17.75 16.28
CA GLY A 37 -36.76 18.43 17.46
C GLY A 37 -35.38 19.07 17.21
N SER A 38 -35.37 20.37 16.93
CA SER A 38 -34.20 21.24 16.84
C SER A 38 -33.84 21.81 18.22
N ALA A 39 -32.54 21.78 18.58
CA ALA A 39 -31.82 22.70 19.48
C ALA A 39 -30.37 22.19 19.55
N GLY A 40 -29.31 22.95 19.29
CA GLY A 40 -29.00 24.25 19.85
C GLY A 40 -28.06 24.05 21.04
N PHE A 41 -26.74 23.94 20.81
CA PHE A 41 -25.73 24.03 21.87
C PHE A 41 -24.68 25.07 21.50
N GLN A 42 -24.89 26.28 22.01
CA GLN A 42 -23.84 27.23 22.35
C GLN A 42 -23.08 26.70 23.57
N GLN A 43 -21.76 26.76 23.54
CA GLN A 43 -20.95 26.79 24.76
C GLN A 43 -20.00 27.98 24.68
N ASP A 44 -20.37 29.02 25.42
CA ASP A 44 -19.50 30.09 25.89
C ASP A 44 -19.31 29.86 27.39
N GLY A 45 -18.07 29.88 27.88
CA GLY A 45 -17.80 29.56 29.27
C GLY A 45 -16.33 29.56 29.67
N LYS A 46 -15.73 30.75 29.73
CA LYS A 46 -14.51 31.04 30.50
C LYS A 46 -14.63 30.57 31.97
N LYS A 47 -13.56 29.99 32.51
CA LYS A 47 -13.06 30.11 33.90
C LYS A 47 -11.70 29.39 33.99
N GLN A 48 -10.61 30.16 33.99
CA GLN A 48 -9.83 30.59 35.16
C GLN A 48 -8.93 29.49 35.74
N LEU A 49 -7.61 29.70 35.54
CA LEU A 49 -6.51 29.16 36.34
C LEU A 49 -6.70 29.46 37.83
N PRO A 50 -5.98 28.71 38.68
CA PRO A 50 -5.10 29.40 39.62
C PRO A 50 -3.64 28.91 39.52
N GLU A 51 -2.75 29.89 39.52
CA GLU A 51 -1.36 29.80 39.92
C GLU A 51 -1.25 29.29 41.36
N ARG A 52 -0.21 28.49 41.63
CA ARG A 52 0.56 28.54 42.88
C ARG A 52 2.01 28.23 42.58
N ASP A 53 2.82 29.29 42.63
CA ASP A 53 4.19 29.21 43.13
C ASP A 53 4.15 28.74 44.59
N ASP A 54 5.10 27.88 44.96
CA ASP A 54 5.93 28.13 46.13
C ASP A 54 7.15 27.21 46.10
N SER A 55 8.29 27.89 46.12
CA SER A 55 9.66 27.46 46.40
C SER A 55 9.81 26.60 47.66
N LEU A 56 10.89 25.81 47.74
CA LEU A 56 11.91 25.89 48.81
C LEU A 56 13.04 24.87 48.57
N ASP A 57 14.20 25.41 48.18
CA ASP A 57 15.57 25.24 48.70
C ASP A 57 16.14 23.91 49.26
N ALA A 58 17.33 23.62 48.70
CA ALA A 58 18.63 23.33 49.34
C ALA A 58 18.97 21.94 49.92
N LYS A 59 20.03 21.34 49.33
CA LYS A 59 21.30 20.83 49.92
C LYS A 59 21.94 19.86 48.90
N GLU A 60 23.00 20.20 48.17
CA GLU A 60 24.42 20.35 48.56
C GLU A 60 25.05 19.10 49.20
N SER A 61 25.88 18.39 48.42
CA SER A 61 27.17 17.70 48.73
C SER A 61 27.53 16.84 47.49
N ALA A 62 28.61 17.03 46.72
CA ALA A 62 30.06 17.18 46.96
C ALA A 62 30.77 15.89 47.44
N GLY A 63 31.76 15.44 46.66
CA GLY A 63 32.65 14.28 46.85
C GLY A 63 32.66 13.40 45.60
N MET A 64 33.50 13.59 44.57
CA MET A 64 34.96 13.64 44.50
C MET A 64 35.63 12.34 44.99
N GLU A 65 36.03 11.49 44.05
CA GLU A 65 37.34 10.82 44.09
C GLU A 65 37.68 10.26 42.70
N THR A 66 38.88 10.64 42.27
CA THR A 66 39.58 10.26 41.04
C THR A 66 40.85 9.57 41.52
N GLU A 67 41.30 8.51 40.86
CA GLU A 67 42.69 8.02 40.75
C GLU A 67 42.65 6.51 40.40
N SER A 68 43.62 5.88 39.76
CA SER A 68 44.73 6.27 38.90
C SER A 68 45.30 4.96 38.32
N ILE A 69 45.97 5.05 37.18
CA ILE A 69 46.57 3.94 36.44
C ILE A 69 47.91 3.54 37.08
N SER A 70 48.22 2.24 37.18
CA SER A 70 49.61 1.76 37.23
C SER A 70 49.77 0.41 36.54
N ASN A 71 50.82 0.30 35.73
CA ASN A 71 51.18 -0.81 34.83
C ASN A 71 52.41 -1.58 35.34
N ARG A 72 52.53 -2.83 34.86
CA ARG A 72 53.73 -3.70 34.62
C ARG A 72 54.06 -4.80 35.65
N PRO A 73 54.81 -5.87 35.25
CA PRO A 73 54.84 -6.56 33.95
C PRO A 73 54.84 -8.12 34.06
N LEU A 74 54.79 -8.74 32.88
CA LEU A 74 54.87 -10.16 32.50
C LEU A 74 55.98 -10.99 33.16
N ASN A 75 55.64 -12.26 33.45
CA ASN A 75 56.59 -13.39 33.48
C ASN A 75 56.01 -14.53 32.63
N ASP A 76 56.75 -14.95 31.61
CA ASP A 76 56.67 -16.23 30.88
C ASP A 76 57.16 -17.36 31.84
N GLU A 77 56.73 -18.63 31.84
CA GLU A 77 56.65 -19.71 30.83
C GLU A 77 56.17 -21.01 31.58
N PRO A 78 56.07 -22.25 31.02
CA PRO A 78 55.16 -22.79 30.01
C PRO A 78 54.39 -24.10 30.43
N LEU A 79 53.52 -24.57 29.52
CA LEU A 79 53.01 -25.95 29.31
C LEU A 79 51.99 -26.58 30.29
N LYS A 80 50.77 -26.84 29.79
CA LYS A 80 50.30 -28.21 29.47
C LYS A 80 48.94 -28.22 28.76
N ASP A 81 48.89 -28.98 27.67
CA ASP A 81 47.70 -29.36 26.91
C ASP A 81 46.69 -30.13 27.78
N GLU A 82 45.41 -29.76 27.70
CA GLU A 82 44.26 -30.68 27.67
C GLU A 82 43.02 -29.92 27.13
N PRO A 83 42.13 -30.60 26.40
CA PRO A 83 41.20 -29.96 25.47
C PRO A 83 40.06 -29.27 26.23
N ASN A 84 39.88 -27.97 25.96
CA ASN A 84 38.66 -27.26 26.33
C ASN A 84 37.47 -27.98 25.71
N GLN A 85 36.68 -28.60 26.59
CA GLN A 85 35.31 -29.00 26.32
C GLN A 85 34.62 -27.78 25.74
N SER A 86 34.31 -27.84 24.44
CA SER A 86 33.35 -26.94 23.85
C SER A 86 32.03 -27.20 24.56
N GLU A 87 31.63 -26.26 25.41
CA GLU A 87 30.24 -26.13 25.82
C GLU A 87 29.43 -25.86 24.55
N CYS A 88 29.07 -26.95 23.88
CA CYS A 88 28.04 -27.03 22.88
C CYS A 88 26.73 -26.72 23.59
N THR A 89 26.49 -25.43 23.82
CA THR A 89 25.22 -24.92 24.30
C THR A 89 24.26 -25.13 23.15
N GLY A 90 23.55 -26.26 23.18
CA GLY A 90 22.59 -26.64 22.16
C GLY A 90 21.62 -25.50 21.91
N ILE A 91 21.74 -24.87 20.75
CA ILE A 91 20.80 -23.85 20.30
C ILE A 91 19.48 -24.60 20.14
N SER A 92 18.56 -24.43 21.10
CA SER A 92 17.18 -24.89 20.98
C SER A 92 16.66 -24.40 19.62
N THR A 93 16.25 -25.34 18.77
CA THR A 93 15.79 -25.05 17.42
C THR A 93 14.53 -24.19 17.50
N ILE A 94 14.65 -22.92 17.12
CA ILE A 94 13.53 -21.96 17.11
C ILE A 94 12.35 -22.55 16.31
N PRO A 95 11.13 -22.61 16.88
CA PRO A 95 9.95 -23.13 16.18
C PRO A 95 9.70 -22.40 14.85
N ALA A 96 9.12 -23.11 13.87
CA ALA A 96 8.86 -22.57 12.53
C ALA A 96 7.98 -21.30 12.57
N ILE A 97 6.98 -21.26 13.45
CA ILE A 97 6.12 -20.09 13.64
C ILE A 97 6.88 -18.88 14.17
N ASP A 98 7.84 -19.08 15.07
CA ASP A 98 8.65 -17.99 15.63
C ASP A 98 9.67 -17.46 14.62
N LYS A 99 10.18 -18.34 13.74
CA LYS A 99 10.97 -17.91 12.58
C LYS A 99 10.14 -17.06 11.61
N LEU A 100 8.87 -17.40 11.37
CA LEU A 100 7.97 -16.57 10.55
C LEU A 100 7.66 -15.22 11.21
N ARG A 101 7.38 -15.21 12.52
CA ARG A 101 7.20 -13.96 13.27
C ARG A 101 8.43 -13.07 13.16
N ARG A 102 9.62 -13.64 13.39
CA ARG A 102 10.91 -12.93 13.24
C ARG A 102 11.10 -12.39 11.83
N PHE A 103 10.80 -13.19 10.81
CA PHE A 103 10.87 -12.77 9.41
C PHE A 103 9.97 -11.57 9.12
N CYS A 104 8.76 -11.51 9.68
CA CYS A 104 7.84 -10.39 9.47
C CYS A 104 8.41 -9.03 9.92
N PHE A 105 9.27 -9.00 10.94
CA PHE A 105 9.89 -7.75 11.42
C PHE A 105 11.25 -7.46 10.77
N ILE A 106 12.03 -8.50 10.51
CA ILE A 106 13.47 -8.37 10.23
C ILE A 106 13.81 -8.74 8.78
N GLY A 107 12.92 -9.40 8.06
CA GLY A 107 13.12 -9.83 6.66
C GLY A 107 14.14 -10.94 6.48
N SER A 108 14.47 -11.63 7.56
CA SER A 108 15.38 -12.77 7.59
C SER A 108 15.02 -13.64 8.80
N THR A 109 15.22 -14.95 8.64
CA THR A 109 14.92 -15.96 9.65
C THR A 109 16.02 -16.09 10.69
N ASP A 110 17.27 -15.84 10.29
CA ASP A 110 18.46 -16.21 11.07
C ASP A 110 19.28 -14.99 11.50
N GLU A 111 19.48 -14.01 10.59
CA GLU A 111 20.29 -12.81 10.83
C GLU A 111 19.50 -11.49 10.73
N PRO A 112 19.83 -10.45 11.50
CA PRO A 112 19.19 -9.14 11.36
C PRO A 112 19.60 -8.39 10.10
N VAL A 113 18.68 -8.27 9.12
CA VAL A 113 18.94 -7.56 7.86
C VAL A 113 18.02 -6.34 7.71
N TYR A 114 18.53 -5.16 8.05
CA TYR A 114 17.79 -3.90 7.84
C TYR A 114 17.97 -3.30 6.44
N ALA A 115 18.86 -3.88 5.61
CA ALA A 115 19.07 -3.42 4.25
C ALA A 115 17.82 -3.72 3.39
N ARG A 116 17.50 -2.83 2.45
CA ARG A 116 16.41 -3.04 1.48
C ARG A 116 16.97 -3.63 0.18
N PRO A 117 16.99 -4.97 0.01
CA PRO A 117 17.27 -5.56 -1.29
C PRO A 117 16.24 -5.08 -2.32
N ALA A 118 16.58 -5.19 -3.60
CA ALA A 118 15.58 -5.04 -4.64
C ALA A 118 14.48 -6.08 -4.42
N LEU A 119 13.21 -5.73 -4.71
CA LEU A 119 12.07 -6.60 -4.43
C LEU A 119 12.20 -7.97 -5.11
N ASP A 120 12.84 -8.05 -6.27
CA ASP A 120 13.13 -9.31 -6.96
C ASP A 120 14.09 -10.19 -6.15
N LEU A 121 15.24 -9.62 -5.74
CA LEU A 121 16.25 -10.31 -4.95
C LEU A 121 15.72 -10.75 -3.58
N ALA A 122 14.84 -9.93 -2.97
CA ALA A 122 14.19 -10.26 -1.71
C ALA A 122 13.32 -11.52 -1.82
N VAL A 123 12.61 -11.68 -2.94
CA VAL A 123 11.76 -12.86 -3.18
C VAL A 123 12.65 -14.07 -3.50
N GLU A 124 13.61 -13.92 -4.39
CA GLU A 124 14.51 -15.02 -4.82
C GLU A 124 15.28 -15.62 -3.63
N ASN A 125 15.84 -14.77 -2.75
CA ASN A 125 16.62 -15.24 -1.61
C ASN A 125 15.78 -15.94 -0.54
N ASN A 126 14.55 -15.48 -0.30
CA ASN A 126 13.74 -15.96 0.82
C ASN A 126 12.72 -17.04 0.42
N PHE A 127 12.50 -17.26 -0.89
CA PHE A 127 11.41 -18.12 -1.36
C PHE A 127 11.51 -19.56 -0.84
N ALA A 128 12.69 -20.18 -0.92
CA ALA A 128 12.88 -21.57 -0.50
C ALA A 128 12.59 -21.76 1.00
N SER A 129 13.20 -20.93 1.85
CA SER A 129 13.01 -20.98 3.30
C SER A 129 11.57 -20.68 3.71
N LEU A 130 10.93 -19.68 3.12
CA LEU A 130 9.53 -19.36 3.42
C LEU A 130 8.56 -20.47 2.96
N LYS A 131 8.83 -21.11 1.82
CA LYS A 131 8.05 -22.25 1.35
C LYS A 131 8.10 -23.39 2.37
N GLU A 132 9.29 -23.71 2.87
CA GLU A 132 9.48 -24.74 3.88
C GLU A 132 8.76 -24.39 5.19
N LEU A 133 8.98 -23.19 5.72
CA LEU A 133 8.34 -22.74 6.97
C LEU A 133 6.81 -22.72 6.87
N CYS A 134 6.26 -22.26 5.75
CA CYS A 134 4.81 -22.25 5.52
C CYS A 134 4.20 -23.67 5.44
N SER A 135 5.00 -24.69 5.12
CA SER A 135 4.54 -26.09 5.11
C SER A 135 4.49 -26.74 6.50
N GLN A 136 5.27 -26.20 7.45
CA GLN A 136 5.39 -26.71 8.82
C GLN A 136 4.40 -26.08 9.80
N VAL A 137 3.76 -24.98 9.43
CA VAL A 137 2.88 -24.18 10.31
C VAL A 137 1.41 -24.45 9.99
N SER A 138 0.56 -24.50 11.03
CA SER A 138 -0.88 -24.63 10.82
C SER A 138 -1.51 -23.35 10.26
N GLU A 139 -2.63 -23.47 9.57
CA GLU A 139 -3.35 -22.33 9.00
C GLU A 139 -3.80 -21.31 10.07
N ASN A 140 -4.16 -21.78 11.27
CA ASN A 140 -4.60 -20.93 12.36
C ASN A 140 -3.43 -20.12 12.93
N GLU A 141 -2.30 -20.76 13.20
CA GLU A 141 -1.09 -20.08 13.67
C GLU A 141 -0.59 -19.05 12.64
N LEU A 142 -0.64 -19.39 11.35
CA LEU A 142 -0.26 -18.48 10.29
C LEU A 142 -1.20 -17.26 10.23
N VAL A 143 -2.51 -17.48 10.33
CA VAL A 143 -3.49 -16.38 10.36
C VAL A 143 -3.28 -15.49 11.58
N GLU A 144 -3.10 -16.07 12.76
CA GLU A 144 -2.84 -15.30 13.98
C GLU A 144 -1.55 -14.47 13.86
N CYS A 145 -0.47 -15.08 13.35
CA CYS A 145 0.77 -14.38 13.07
C CYS A 145 0.55 -13.20 12.13
N LEU A 146 -0.11 -13.41 10.99
CA LEU A 146 -0.33 -12.37 9.99
C LEU A 146 -1.30 -11.29 10.49
N VAL A 147 -2.37 -11.64 11.21
CA VAL A 147 -3.30 -10.68 11.81
C VAL A 147 -2.60 -9.84 12.87
N SER A 148 -1.61 -10.38 13.59
CA SER A 148 -0.89 -9.62 14.59
C SER A 148 -0.03 -8.48 14.00
N VAL A 149 0.42 -8.62 12.76
CA VAL A 149 1.36 -7.69 12.10
C VAL A 149 0.74 -6.91 10.93
N LEU A 150 -0.30 -7.43 10.26
CA LEU A 150 -0.97 -6.77 9.14
C LEU A 150 -2.33 -6.18 9.54
N GLY A 151 -2.89 -5.36 8.64
CA GLY A 151 -4.25 -4.86 8.75
C GLY A 151 -4.43 -3.88 9.93
N SER A 152 -5.28 -4.26 10.88
CA SER A 152 -5.48 -3.52 12.14
C SER A 152 -4.87 -4.25 13.34
N GLY A 153 -3.83 -5.05 13.10
CA GLY A 153 -3.12 -5.80 14.12
C GLY A 153 -2.40 -4.90 15.12
N PRO A 154 -2.18 -5.37 16.35
CA PRO A 154 -1.51 -4.61 17.41
C PRO A 154 -0.07 -4.20 17.04
N ASN A 155 0.62 -4.95 16.19
CA ASN A 155 2.01 -4.67 15.84
C ASN A 155 2.17 -3.95 14.50
N THR A 156 1.09 -3.60 13.80
CA THR A 156 1.17 -2.99 12.46
C THR A 156 1.94 -1.67 12.47
N GLU A 157 1.78 -0.84 13.51
CA GLU A 157 2.51 0.43 13.65
C GLU A 157 4.01 0.24 13.97
N HIS A 158 4.37 -0.93 14.50
CA HIS A 158 5.74 -1.26 14.87
C HIS A 158 6.53 -1.94 13.75
N LEU A 159 5.86 -2.33 12.66
CA LEU A 159 6.52 -2.91 11.51
C LEU A 159 7.43 -1.89 10.80
N PRO A 160 8.71 -2.23 10.52
CA PRO A 160 9.56 -1.37 9.71
C PRO A 160 9.01 -1.16 8.30
N ARG A 161 8.37 -2.19 7.73
CA ARG A 161 7.70 -2.18 6.42
C ARG A 161 6.73 -3.37 6.27
N PRO A 162 5.74 -3.29 5.37
CA PRO A 162 4.77 -4.37 5.15
C PRO A 162 5.25 -5.46 4.15
N ASP A 163 6.39 -5.26 3.48
CA ASP A 163 6.90 -6.14 2.41
C ASP A 163 7.03 -7.61 2.87
N GLU A 164 7.60 -7.85 4.04
CA GLU A 164 7.88 -9.18 4.60
C GLU A 164 6.62 -10.00 4.90
N PRO A 165 5.68 -9.53 5.75
CA PRO A 165 4.47 -10.30 6.04
C PRO A 165 3.60 -10.50 4.80
N LEU A 166 3.58 -9.54 3.86
CA LEU A 166 2.90 -9.72 2.57
C LEU A 166 3.60 -10.75 1.67
N LEU A 167 4.93 -10.90 1.76
CA LEU A 167 5.66 -11.94 1.06
C LEU A 167 5.33 -13.32 1.63
N VAL A 168 5.24 -13.47 2.94
CA VAL A 168 4.79 -14.72 3.59
C VAL A 168 3.42 -15.13 3.04
N LEU A 169 2.45 -14.20 3.01
CA LEU A 169 1.12 -14.44 2.46
C LEU A 169 1.16 -14.83 0.97
N ALA A 170 2.00 -14.16 0.17
CA ALA A 170 2.15 -14.44 -1.25
C ALA A 170 2.76 -15.83 -1.53
N VAL A 171 3.78 -16.22 -0.76
CA VAL A 171 4.40 -17.56 -0.83
C VAL A 171 3.36 -18.61 -0.44
N PHE A 172 2.68 -18.43 0.70
CA PHE A 172 1.66 -19.36 1.17
C PHE A 172 0.57 -19.61 0.12
N PHE A 173 0.00 -18.56 -0.49
CA PHE A 173 -1.01 -18.74 -1.54
C PHE A 173 -0.48 -19.37 -2.83
N ALA A 174 0.84 -19.31 -3.08
CA ALA A 174 1.44 -19.88 -4.27
C ALA A 174 1.86 -21.35 -4.10
N THR A 175 2.15 -21.79 -2.87
CA THR A 175 2.74 -23.10 -2.55
C THR A 175 1.82 -24.02 -1.74
N CYS A 176 0.84 -23.49 -1.01
CA CYS A 176 -0.08 -24.31 -0.22
C CYS A 176 -0.93 -25.22 -1.12
N GLU A 177 -0.78 -26.53 -0.99
CA GLU A 177 -1.49 -27.55 -1.77
C GLU A 177 -2.92 -27.76 -1.25
N ASP A 178 -3.09 -27.81 0.08
CA ASP A 178 -4.38 -28.01 0.75
C ASP A 178 -5.35 -26.85 0.49
N GLU A 179 -6.45 -27.15 -0.20
CA GLU A 179 -7.48 -26.19 -0.54
C GLU A 179 -8.22 -25.65 0.69
N LYS A 180 -8.41 -26.45 1.74
CA LYS A 180 -9.11 -26.01 2.97
C LYS A 180 -8.28 -24.97 3.70
N LYS A 181 -6.99 -25.25 3.94
CA LYS A 181 -6.04 -24.31 4.55
C LYS A 181 -5.95 -23.02 3.76
N ARG A 182 -5.76 -23.15 2.44
CA ARG A 182 -5.68 -22.00 1.53
C ARG A 182 -6.95 -21.15 1.55
N ASN A 183 -8.14 -21.77 1.64
CA ASN A 183 -9.41 -21.05 1.73
C ASN A 183 -9.61 -20.38 3.10
N ALA A 184 -9.18 -21.01 4.20
CA ALA A 184 -9.24 -20.41 5.53
C ALA A 184 -8.46 -19.08 5.59
N VAL A 185 -7.21 -19.09 5.12
CA VAL A 185 -6.38 -17.86 5.04
C VAL A 185 -6.98 -16.84 4.05
N ARG A 186 -7.48 -17.30 2.89
CA ARG A 186 -8.14 -16.42 1.90
C ARG A 186 -9.34 -15.68 2.47
N ASN A 187 -10.12 -16.31 3.34
CA ASN A 187 -11.30 -15.68 3.93
C ASN A 187 -10.93 -14.50 4.86
N ARG A 188 -9.71 -14.48 5.38
CA ARG A 188 -9.17 -13.37 6.20
C ARG A 188 -8.45 -12.30 5.39
N PHE A 189 -8.35 -12.45 4.07
CA PHE A 189 -7.56 -11.58 3.21
C PHE A 189 -7.96 -10.10 3.30
N THR A 190 -9.25 -9.81 3.45
CA THR A 190 -9.76 -8.44 3.56
C THR A 190 -9.41 -7.76 4.88
N ASP A 191 -9.19 -8.57 5.91
CA ASP A 191 -8.80 -8.12 7.25
C ASP A 191 -7.28 -7.89 7.30
N LEU A 192 -6.51 -8.73 6.60
CA LEU A 192 -5.06 -8.62 6.48
C LEU A 192 -4.64 -7.44 5.60
N ILE A 193 -5.32 -7.23 4.46
CA ILE A 193 -4.97 -6.17 3.52
C ILE A 193 -6.03 -5.08 3.61
N THR A 194 -5.77 -4.04 4.39
CA THR A 194 -6.73 -2.94 4.59
C THR A 194 -6.55 -1.83 3.56
N SER A 195 -5.30 -1.52 3.20
CA SER A 195 -4.94 -0.39 2.34
C SER A 195 -4.75 -0.74 0.86
N GLU A 196 -4.90 0.25 -0.02
CA GLU A 196 -4.60 0.16 -1.47
C GLU A 196 -3.12 -0.19 -1.71
N SER A 197 -2.23 0.45 -0.94
CA SER A 197 -0.78 0.28 -1.08
C SER A 197 -0.36 -1.16 -0.81
N ASP A 198 -0.93 -1.78 0.24
CA ASP A 198 -0.65 -3.17 0.61
C ASP A 198 -1.18 -4.13 -0.45
N LEU A 199 -2.37 -3.87 -1.01
CA LEU A 199 -2.91 -4.68 -2.12
C LEU A 199 -1.97 -4.64 -3.33
N LEU A 200 -1.55 -3.45 -3.75
CA LEU A 200 -0.69 -3.30 -4.92
C LEU A 200 0.71 -3.90 -4.68
N LEU A 201 1.25 -3.79 -3.47
CA LEU A 201 2.51 -4.43 -3.08
C LEU A 201 2.38 -5.96 -3.05
N PHE A 202 1.33 -6.49 -2.43
CA PHE A 202 1.03 -7.92 -2.41
C PHE A 202 0.93 -8.48 -3.84
N VAL A 203 0.23 -7.80 -4.73
CA VAL A 203 0.13 -8.19 -6.14
C VAL A 203 1.48 -8.21 -6.85
N GLN A 204 2.33 -7.24 -6.54
CA GLN A 204 3.70 -7.17 -7.04
C GLN A 204 4.57 -8.33 -6.52
N LEU A 205 4.39 -8.74 -5.27
CA LEU A 205 5.07 -9.88 -4.67
C LEU A 205 4.59 -11.20 -5.29
N VAL A 206 3.26 -11.38 -5.45
CA VAL A 206 2.69 -12.57 -6.11
C VAL A 206 3.25 -12.74 -7.52
N LYS A 207 3.32 -11.67 -8.32
CA LYS A 207 3.90 -11.74 -9.68
C LYS A 207 5.34 -12.24 -9.67
N ARG A 208 6.14 -11.84 -8.68
CA ARG A 208 7.53 -12.27 -8.52
C ARG A 208 7.63 -13.71 -8.05
N VAL A 209 6.82 -14.12 -7.08
CA VAL A 209 6.75 -15.50 -6.62
C VAL A 209 6.34 -16.44 -7.77
N GLN A 210 5.38 -16.05 -8.61
CA GLN A 210 5.02 -16.84 -9.80
C GLN A 210 6.16 -16.93 -10.82
N LYS A 211 6.99 -15.87 -10.94
CA LYS A 211 8.17 -15.87 -11.81
C LYS A 211 9.23 -16.86 -11.30
N VAL A 212 9.50 -16.87 -9.98
CA VAL A 212 10.41 -17.85 -9.35
C VAL A 212 9.90 -19.28 -9.53
N LEU A 213 8.58 -19.48 -9.50
CA LEU A 213 7.94 -20.76 -9.77
C LEU A 213 7.79 -21.09 -11.28
N GLU A 214 8.36 -20.27 -12.16
CA GLU A 214 8.30 -20.42 -13.63
C GLU A 214 6.88 -20.59 -14.19
N ARG A 215 5.86 -20.03 -13.51
CA ARG A 215 4.47 -20.19 -13.94
C ARG A 215 4.12 -19.17 -15.02
N LYS A 216 3.47 -19.65 -16.09
CA LYS A 216 2.99 -18.81 -17.21
C LYS A 216 1.91 -17.79 -16.79
N THR A 217 1.14 -18.10 -15.75
CA THR A 217 0.05 -17.23 -15.29
C THR A 217 0.46 -16.45 -14.04
N PRO A 218 0.27 -15.12 -14.02
CA PRO A 218 0.74 -14.30 -12.90
C PRO A 218 -0.14 -14.41 -11.65
N PHE A 219 -1.41 -14.82 -11.78
CA PHE A 219 -2.32 -14.98 -10.65
C PHE A 219 -3.03 -16.33 -10.73
N ASN A 220 -2.97 -17.11 -9.65
CA ASN A 220 -3.78 -18.31 -9.51
C ASN A 220 -5.24 -17.98 -9.15
N ARG A 221 -6.12 -18.99 -9.16
CA ARG A 221 -7.55 -18.82 -8.87
C ARG A 221 -7.80 -18.23 -7.47
N THR A 222 -7.02 -18.65 -6.49
CA THR A 222 -7.10 -18.18 -5.09
C THR A 222 -6.86 -16.68 -4.99
N VAL A 223 -5.76 -16.19 -5.57
CA VAL A 223 -5.41 -14.77 -5.59
C VAL A 223 -6.47 -13.95 -6.33
N ARG A 224 -6.95 -14.43 -7.48
CA ARG A 224 -8.03 -13.73 -8.20
C ARG A 224 -9.28 -13.58 -7.34
N LYS A 225 -9.73 -14.65 -6.67
CA LYS A 225 -10.88 -14.61 -5.75
C LYS A 225 -10.64 -13.68 -4.55
N ALA A 226 -9.44 -13.73 -3.96
CA ALA A 226 -9.06 -12.89 -2.82
C ALA A 226 -9.13 -11.39 -3.17
N VAL A 227 -8.54 -11.01 -4.31
CA VAL A 227 -8.54 -9.64 -4.82
C VAL A 227 -9.96 -9.17 -5.16
N LEU A 228 -10.77 -10.00 -5.83
CA LEU A 228 -12.16 -9.63 -6.13
C LEU A 228 -12.99 -9.44 -4.86
N ASN A 229 -12.82 -10.33 -3.87
CA ASN A 229 -13.46 -10.16 -2.57
C ASN A 229 -13.04 -8.84 -1.90
N TRP A 230 -11.74 -8.52 -1.96
CA TRP A 230 -11.22 -7.25 -1.44
C TRP A 230 -11.91 -6.04 -2.04
N TYR A 231 -12.03 -5.96 -3.37
CA TYR A 231 -12.77 -4.86 -4.00
C TYR A 231 -14.25 -4.85 -3.61
N GLY A 232 -14.88 -6.02 -3.52
CA GLY A 232 -16.28 -6.16 -3.12
C GLY A 232 -16.57 -5.67 -1.69
N THR A 233 -15.59 -5.72 -0.78
CA THR A 233 -15.74 -5.20 0.58
C THR A 233 -15.57 -3.68 0.71
N LYS A 234 -15.12 -2.99 -0.35
CA LYS A 234 -14.90 -1.54 -0.27
C LYS A 234 -16.19 -0.78 -0.54
N SER A 235 -16.39 0.29 0.23
CA SER A 235 -17.46 1.25 -0.04
C SER A 235 -17.28 1.92 -1.40
N LEU A 236 -18.38 2.40 -1.96
CA LEU A 236 -18.36 3.10 -3.23
C LEU A 236 -17.41 4.31 -3.21
N ASP A 237 -17.48 5.13 -2.16
CA ASP A 237 -16.59 6.30 -1.99
C ASP A 237 -15.11 5.92 -1.99
N ARG A 238 -14.75 4.77 -1.42
CA ARG A 238 -13.35 4.31 -1.40
C ARG A 238 -12.89 3.90 -2.79
N LEU A 239 -13.73 3.23 -3.57
CA LEU A 239 -13.40 2.87 -4.95
C LEU A 239 -13.25 4.10 -5.84
N LEU A 240 -14.13 5.09 -5.68
CA LEU A 240 -14.03 6.38 -6.37
C LEU A 240 -12.76 7.13 -5.96
N HIS A 241 -12.42 7.11 -4.67
CA HIS A 241 -11.18 7.68 -4.18
C HIS A 241 -9.95 7.02 -4.83
N PHE A 242 -9.85 5.68 -4.85
CA PHE A 242 -8.75 4.98 -5.53
C PHE A 242 -8.63 5.37 -7.00
N TRP A 243 -9.76 5.53 -7.70
CA TRP A 243 -9.73 5.96 -9.09
C TRP A 243 -9.25 7.39 -9.21
N SER A 244 -9.65 8.27 -8.29
CA SER A 244 -9.40 9.72 -8.37
C SER A 244 -7.96 10.12 -8.05
N VAL A 245 -7.23 9.32 -7.26
CA VAL A 245 -5.81 9.55 -6.94
C VAL A 245 -4.95 9.50 -8.21
N GLY A 246 -4.25 10.60 -8.49
CA GLY A 246 -3.49 10.92 -9.70
C GLY A 246 -2.01 10.51 -9.69
N ASP A 247 -1.59 9.58 -8.83
CA ASP A 247 -0.25 9.01 -8.94
C ASP A 247 -0.19 8.12 -10.19
N GLY A 248 0.54 8.57 -11.22
CA GLY A 248 0.53 7.96 -12.57
C GLY A 248 0.86 6.47 -12.63
N THR A 249 1.33 5.87 -11.53
CA THR A 249 1.57 4.43 -11.39
C THR A 249 0.40 3.64 -10.81
N ARG A 250 -0.50 4.26 -10.03
CA ARG A 250 -1.58 3.56 -9.31
C ARG A 250 -2.73 3.17 -10.24
N TRP A 251 -3.25 4.12 -11.03
CA TRP A 251 -4.33 3.83 -11.98
C TRP A 251 -4.00 2.69 -12.96
N PRO A 252 -2.83 2.67 -13.63
CA PRO A 252 -2.47 1.55 -14.50
C PRO A 252 -2.36 0.21 -13.75
N ALA A 253 -1.93 0.22 -12.48
CA ALA A 253 -1.81 -0.98 -11.66
C ALA A 253 -3.18 -1.57 -11.30
N HIS A 254 -4.14 -0.73 -10.90
CA HIS A 254 -5.54 -1.15 -10.70
C HIS A 254 -6.15 -1.70 -11.98
N ARG A 255 -5.96 -1.01 -13.10
CA ARG A 255 -6.45 -1.46 -14.41
C ARG A 255 -5.89 -2.83 -14.80
N ASP A 256 -4.58 -3.03 -14.72
CA ASP A 256 -3.92 -4.31 -15.01
C ASP A 256 -4.41 -5.42 -14.06
N LEU A 257 -4.55 -5.11 -12.77
CA LEU A 257 -5.03 -6.04 -11.76
C LEU A 257 -6.47 -6.49 -12.04
N LEU A 258 -7.40 -5.55 -12.23
CA LEU A 258 -8.81 -5.83 -12.51
C LEU A 258 -8.98 -6.62 -13.81
N TYR A 259 -8.22 -6.27 -14.86
CA TYR A 259 -8.22 -7.01 -16.12
C TYR A 259 -7.83 -8.49 -15.90
N ARG A 260 -6.74 -8.75 -15.18
CA ARG A 260 -6.26 -10.12 -14.89
C ARG A 260 -7.15 -10.89 -13.91
N CYS A 261 -7.91 -10.19 -13.08
CA CYS A 261 -8.86 -10.81 -12.16
C CYS A 261 -10.23 -11.10 -12.80
N HIS A 262 -10.47 -10.67 -14.05
CA HIS A 262 -11.73 -10.88 -14.76
C HIS A 262 -12.97 -10.37 -14.01
N PHE A 263 -12.87 -9.17 -13.42
CA PHE A 263 -13.91 -8.61 -12.55
C PHE A 263 -15.29 -8.46 -13.21
N ARG A 264 -15.37 -8.43 -14.54
CA ARG A 264 -16.63 -8.31 -15.30
C ARG A 264 -17.56 -9.51 -15.11
N HIS A 265 -17.04 -10.65 -14.68
CA HIS A 265 -17.82 -11.86 -14.40
C HIS A 265 -18.11 -12.05 -12.89
N ALA A 266 -17.72 -11.07 -12.06
CA ALA A 266 -17.99 -11.11 -10.63
C ALA A 266 -19.39 -10.56 -10.33
N ASN A 267 -20.05 -11.14 -9.33
CA ASN A 267 -21.37 -10.72 -8.88
C ASN A 267 -21.22 -9.57 -7.88
N PHE A 268 -21.21 -8.33 -8.37
CA PHE A 268 -21.23 -7.12 -7.54
C PHE A 268 -22.49 -6.30 -7.79
N LEU A 269 -22.78 -5.37 -6.87
CA LEU A 269 -23.81 -4.35 -7.08
C LEU A 269 -23.50 -3.50 -8.32
N PRO A 270 -24.51 -3.00 -9.05
CA PRO A 270 -24.32 -2.20 -10.26
C PRO A 270 -23.36 -1.01 -10.09
N GLU A 271 -23.44 -0.31 -8.95
CA GLU A 271 -22.61 0.83 -8.60
C GLU A 271 -21.15 0.43 -8.41
N ILE A 272 -20.91 -0.71 -7.77
CA ILE A 272 -19.56 -1.27 -7.58
C ILE A 272 -18.99 -1.71 -8.94
N ILE A 273 -19.78 -2.38 -9.79
CA ILE A 273 -19.33 -2.73 -11.15
C ILE A 273 -18.97 -1.46 -11.94
N ALA A 274 -19.80 -0.42 -11.86
CA ALA A 274 -19.53 0.86 -12.52
C ALA A 274 -18.23 1.50 -12.00
N ALA A 275 -17.99 1.49 -10.69
CA ALA A 275 -16.77 2.03 -10.08
C ALA A 275 -15.52 1.22 -10.45
N LEU A 276 -15.61 -0.12 -10.52
CA LEU A 276 -14.51 -0.96 -11.00
C LEU A 276 -14.23 -0.77 -12.49
N ARG A 277 -15.27 -0.55 -13.31
CA ARG A 277 -15.11 -0.17 -14.72
C ARG A 277 -14.42 1.19 -14.83
N LEU A 278 -14.85 2.18 -14.06
CA LEU A 278 -14.22 3.50 -13.97
C LEU A 278 -12.72 3.39 -13.62
N LEU A 279 -12.36 2.56 -12.61
CA LEU A 279 -10.98 2.23 -12.24
C LEU A 279 -10.16 1.63 -13.40
N SER A 280 -10.81 0.94 -14.33
CA SER A 280 -10.17 0.29 -15.48
C SER A 280 -10.18 1.11 -16.78
N SER A 281 -11.00 2.17 -16.87
CA SER A 281 -11.17 2.98 -18.07
C SER A 281 -10.13 4.10 -18.17
N SER A 282 -9.89 4.56 -19.40
CA SER A 282 -8.96 5.69 -19.64
C SER A 282 -9.65 7.05 -19.43
N PRO A 283 -8.94 8.09 -18.96
CA PRO A 283 -9.53 9.43 -18.84
C PRO A 283 -10.13 9.97 -20.15
N LYS A 284 -9.60 9.56 -21.31
CA LYS A 284 -10.11 9.97 -22.62
C LYS A 284 -11.51 9.40 -22.90
N GLU A 285 -11.72 8.13 -22.60
CA GLU A 285 -13.02 7.45 -22.73
C GLU A 285 -14.08 8.07 -21.83
N LEU A 286 -13.67 8.50 -20.62
CA LEU A 286 -14.56 9.08 -19.62
C LEU A 286 -15.00 10.52 -19.94
N SER A 287 -14.42 11.15 -20.97
CA SER A 287 -14.78 12.52 -21.37
C SER A 287 -16.20 12.66 -21.92
N GLN A 288 -16.77 11.57 -22.44
CA GLN A 288 -18.11 11.56 -23.07
C GLN A 288 -19.21 10.97 -22.18
N TRP A 289 -18.94 10.80 -20.87
CA TRP A 289 -19.83 10.15 -19.89
C TRP A 289 -20.47 8.83 -20.41
N PRO A 290 -19.72 7.71 -20.40
CA PRO A 290 -20.22 6.42 -20.88
C PRO A 290 -21.43 5.88 -20.10
N ASP A 291 -22.29 5.10 -20.76
CA ASP A 291 -23.51 4.51 -20.18
C ASP A 291 -23.27 3.69 -18.91
N PHE A 292 -22.12 3.03 -18.80
CA PHE A 292 -21.80 2.23 -17.61
C PHE A 292 -21.63 3.08 -16.34
N LEU A 293 -21.48 4.40 -16.46
CA LEU A 293 -21.42 5.34 -15.33
C LEU A 293 -22.80 5.81 -14.87
N THR A 294 -23.90 5.40 -15.52
CA THR A 294 -25.27 5.77 -15.10
C THR A 294 -25.53 5.49 -13.60
N PRO A 295 -25.09 4.36 -13.02
CA PRO A 295 -25.22 4.12 -11.58
C PRO A 295 -24.45 5.11 -10.68
N LEU A 296 -23.53 5.89 -11.24
CA LEU A 296 -22.66 6.84 -10.53
C LEU A 296 -23.03 8.31 -10.80
N THR A 297 -24.25 8.56 -11.27
CA THR A 297 -24.70 9.92 -11.64
C THR A 297 -24.60 10.93 -10.48
N SER A 298 -24.78 10.49 -9.23
CA SER A 298 -24.59 11.34 -8.04
C SER A 298 -23.16 11.86 -7.86
N PHE A 299 -22.16 11.19 -8.44
CA PHE A 299 -20.74 11.56 -8.38
C PHE A 299 -20.24 12.24 -9.66
N ARG A 300 -21.16 12.61 -10.57
CA ARG A 300 -20.83 13.12 -11.90
C ARG A 300 -19.91 14.33 -11.88
N GLU A 301 -20.20 15.32 -11.04
CA GLU A 301 -19.39 16.55 -10.96
C GLU A 301 -17.94 16.24 -10.55
N THR A 302 -17.75 15.37 -9.56
CA THR A 302 -16.42 14.95 -9.09
C THR A 302 -15.67 14.17 -10.17
N ILE A 303 -16.34 13.20 -10.81
CA ILE A 303 -15.73 12.37 -11.86
C ILE A 303 -15.33 13.23 -13.07
N GLU A 304 -16.23 14.06 -13.58
CA GLU A 304 -15.91 14.96 -14.70
C GLU A 304 -14.79 15.94 -14.34
N GLY A 305 -14.80 16.47 -13.12
CA GLY A 305 -13.76 17.36 -12.62
C GLY A 305 -12.38 16.72 -12.58
N VAL A 306 -12.28 15.50 -12.05
CA VAL A 306 -11.02 14.73 -12.02
C VAL A 306 -10.59 14.32 -13.43
N VAL A 307 -11.52 13.97 -14.32
CA VAL A 307 -11.21 13.70 -15.74
C VAL A 307 -10.64 14.95 -16.42
N LYS A 308 -11.27 16.11 -16.24
CA LYS A 308 -10.78 17.40 -16.76
C LYS A 308 -9.38 17.68 -16.26
N LEU A 309 -9.13 17.51 -14.96
CA LEU A 309 -7.82 17.71 -14.35
C LEU A 309 -6.75 16.78 -14.95
N ARG A 310 -7.08 15.52 -15.25
CA ARG A 310 -6.15 14.54 -15.84
C ARG A 310 -5.83 14.79 -17.31
N LEU A 311 -6.76 15.38 -18.05
CA LEU A 311 -6.59 15.71 -19.47
C LEU A 311 -6.01 17.12 -19.68
N LEU A 312 -5.91 17.90 -18.60
CA LEU A 312 -5.47 19.29 -18.63
C LEU A 312 -4.02 19.41 -19.08
N LYS A 313 -3.77 20.29 -20.06
CA LYS A 313 -2.41 20.65 -20.51
C LYS A 313 -1.94 21.96 -19.91
N ASP A 314 -2.85 22.91 -19.76
CA ASP A 314 -2.57 24.23 -19.19
C ASP A 314 -2.60 24.17 -17.66
N ARG A 315 -1.49 24.49 -17.02
CA ARG A 315 -1.34 24.35 -15.57
C ARG A 315 -2.12 25.39 -14.79
N GLY A 316 -2.33 26.59 -15.34
CA GLY A 316 -3.01 27.69 -14.64
C GLY A 316 -4.48 27.39 -14.33
N GLN A 317 -5.11 26.52 -15.11
CA GLN A 317 -6.51 26.13 -14.95
C GLN A 317 -6.74 25.03 -13.89
N ALA A 318 -5.67 24.44 -13.34
CA ALA A 318 -5.79 23.37 -12.36
C ALA A 318 -6.31 23.87 -11.00
N LEU A 319 -5.85 25.05 -10.55
CA LEU A 319 -6.17 25.57 -9.22
C LEU A 319 -7.67 25.84 -8.99
N PRO A 320 -8.43 26.44 -9.94
CA PRO A 320 -9.87 26.60 -9.78
C PRO A 320 -10.61 25.26 -9.62
N ILE A 321 -10.25 24.23 -10.41
CA ILE A 321 -10.86 22.90 -10.32
C ILE A 321 -10.58 22.27 -8.96
N VAL A 322 -9.33 22.33 -8.52
CA VAL A 322 -8.88 21.79 -7.22
C VAL A 322 -9.60 22.47 -6.06
N LYS A 323 -9.77 23.80 -6.11
CA LYS A 323 -10.53 24.54 -5.08
C LYS A 323 -12.00 24.19 -5.09
N LYS A 324 -12.64 24.17 -6.27
CA LYS A 324 -14.08 23.89 -6.41
C LYS A 324 -14.44 22.51 -5.83
N LEU A 325 -13.62 21.51 -6.11
CA LEU A 325 -13.88 20.11 -5.74
C LEU A 325 -13.18 19.70 -4.43
N SER A 326 -12.55 20.65 -3.72
CA SER A 326 -11.79 20.39 -2.50
C SER A 326 -10.77 19.24 -2.63
N LEU A 327 -10.11 19.15 -3.78
CA LEU A 327 -9.19 18.04 -4.07
C LEU A 327 -7.89 18.19 -3.27
N SER A 328 -7.43 17.06 -2.71
CA SER A 328 -6.11 16.97 -2.09
C SER A 328 -5.00 16.81 -3.12
N TRP A 329 -3.75 16.96 -2.67
CA TRP A 329 -2.54 16.73 -3.48
C TRP A 329 -2.57 15.40 -4.25
N GLU A 330 -3.12 14.34 -3.66
CA GLU A 330 -3.12 12.99 -4.22
C GLU A 330 -3.91 12.91 -5.54
N HIS A 331 -4.92 13.75 -5.73
CA HIS A 331 -5.77 13.77 -6.92
C HIS A 331 -5.10 14.45 -8.12
N VAL A 332 -4.04 15.22 -7.87
CA VAL A 332 -3.44 16.10 -8.87
C VAL A 332 -2.30 15.40 -9.61
N PRO A 333 -2.36 15.29 -10.95
CA PRO A 333 -1.24 14.80 -11.73
C PRO A 333 0.06 15.58 -11.45
N PHE A 334 1.16 14.84 -11.26
CA PHE A 334 2.44 15.44 -10.84
C PHE A 334 2.95 16.56 -11.76
N HIS A 335 2.66 16.49 -13.07
CA HIS A 335 3.09 17.50 -14.04
C HIS A 335 2.41 18.87 -13.85
N LEU A 336 1.24 18.92 -13.20
CA LEU A 336 0.55 20.18 -12.88
C LEU A 336 1.16 20.86 -11.66
N LEU A 337 1.82 20.10 -10.79
CA LEU A 337 2.43 20.59 -9.54
C LEU A 337 3.71 21.41 -9.76
N HIS A 338 4.12 21.56 -11.02
CA HIS A 338 5.12 22.55 -11.43
C HIS A 338 4.59 23.99 -11.44
N ASP A 339 3.28 24.18 -11.40
CA ASP A 339 2.67 25.49 -11.20
C ASP A 339 2.89 25.95 -9.74
N PRO A 340 3.53 27.12 -9.53
CA PRO A 340 3.86 27.59 -8.18
C PRO A 340 2.60 27.90 -7.37
N GLY A 341 1.53 28.44 -7.98
CA GLY A 341 0.29 28.76 -7.28
C GLY A 341 -0.41 27.51 -6.75
N LEU A 342 -0.47 26.46 -7.57
CA LEU A 342 -1.01 25.17 -7.18
C LEU A 342 -0.17 24.47 -6.10
N ALA A 343 1.16 24.50 -6.24
CA ALA A 343 2.07 23.92 -5.26
C ALA A 343 1.96 24.63 -3.89
N HIS A 344 1.92 25.97 -3.89
CA HIS A 344 1.71 26.76 -2.66
C HIS A 344 0.38 26.48 -1.98
N PHE A 345 -0.66 26.13 -2.74
CA PHE A 345 -1.96 25.78 -2.17
C PHE A 345 -1.99 24.36 -1.58
N LEU A 346 -1.37 23.38 -2.25
CA LEU A 346 -1.50 21.97 -1.90
C LEU A 346 -0.45 21.46 -0.92
N VAL A 347 0.82 21.84 -1.08
CA VAL A 347 1.93 21.31 -0.26
C VAL A 347 1.69 21.54 1.24
N PRO A 348 1.26 22.74 1.70
CA PRO A 348 0.99 22.96 3.12
C PRO A 348 -0.12 22.09 3.73
N ARG A 349 -1.00 21.54 2.88
CA ARG A 349 -2.12 20.68 3.28
C ARG A 349 -1.76 19.20 3.29
N MET A 350 -0.55 18.83 2.91
CA MET A 350 -0.09 17.44 2.95
C MET A 350 0.15 16.99 4.39
N SER A 351 -0.19 15.73 4.68
CA SER A 351 0.23 15.10 5.93
C SER A 351 1.73 14.85 5.95
N TYR A 352 2.31 14.68 7.13
CA TYR A 352 3.73 14.39 7.27
C TYR A 352 4.14 13.09 6.54
N GLU A 353 3.30 12.05 6.59
CA GLU A 353 3.52 10.80 5.86
C GLU A 353 3.52 11.00 4.33
N GLN A 354 2.61 11.83 3.82
CA GLN A 354 2.58 12.18 2.40
C GLN A 354 3.84 12.95 1.98
N LEU A 355 4.32 13.86 2.84
CA LEU A 355 5.56 14.62 2.62
C LEU A 355 6.76 13.66 2.56
N LEU A 356 6.91 12.76 3.54
CA LEU A 356 7.99 11.76 3.56
C LEU A 356 7.97 10.87 2.32
N GLN A 357 6.81 10.32 1.95
CA GLN A 357 6.69 9.40 0.83
C GLN A 357 7.03 10.06 -0.52
N LYS A 358 6.70 11.34 -0.69
CA LYS A 358 6.88 12.08 -1.95
C LYS A 358 8.08 13.02 -1.93
N TRP A 359 8.81 13.12 -0.82
CA TRP A 359 9.98 13.97 -0.65
C TRP A 359 11.00 13.90 -1.78
N PRO A 360 11.42 12.72 -2.28
CA PRO A 360 12.42 12.67 -3.36
C PRO A 360 11.97 13.37 -4.66
N ARG A 361 10.65 13.45 -4.88
CA ARG A 361 10.06 14.12 -6.05
C ARG A 361 9.80 15.60 -5.77
N LEU A 362 9.31 15.91 -4.57
CA LEU A 362 9.00 17.26 -4.11
C LEU A 362 10.25 18.11 -3.87
N SER A 363 11.36 17.50 -3.43
CA SER A 363 12.62 18.21 -3.24
C SER A 363 13.14 18.82 -4.55
N ARG A 364 12.73 18.33 -5.72
CA ARG A 364 13.06 18.96 -7.01
C ARG A 364 12.31 20.27 -7.24
N LEU A 365 11.26 20.54 -6.46
CA LEU A 365 10.45 21.76 -6.48
C LEU A 365 10.86 22.72 -5.35
N HIS A 366 11.86 22.37 -4.51
CA HIS A 366 12.22 23.08 -3.27
C HIS A 366 12.57 24.57 -3.48
N SER A 367 13.22 24.92 -4.60
CA SER A 367 13.58 26.32 -4.89
C SER A 367 12.37 27.24 -5.06
N ARG A 368 11.19 26.67 -5.28
CA ARG A 368 9.93 27.39 -5.49
C ARG A 368 8.98 27.29 -4.29
N VAL A 369 9.23 26.35 -3.38
CA VAL A 369 8.39 26.11 -2.19
C VAL A 369 9.29 26.13 -0.96
N ARG A 370 9.74 27.33 -0.56
CA ARG A 370 10.54 27.59 0.66
C ARG A 370 10.07 26.82 1.93
N PRO A 371 8.77 26.56 2.16
CA PRO A 371 8.31 25.87 3.37
C PRO A 371 8.49 24.34 3.40
N PHE A 372 9.05 23.70 2.37
CA PHE A 372 9.06 22.23 2.33
C PHE A 372 10.04 21.61 3.34
N ALA A 373 11.24 22.19 3.46
CA ALA A 373 12.21 21.77 4.47
C ALA A 373 11.72 22.15 5.88
N GLU A 374 11.12 23.34 6.04
CA GLU A 374 10.56 23.81 7.30
C GLU A 374 9.43 22.89 7.80
N GLN A 375 8.57 22.39 6.90
CA GLN A 375 7.49 21.47 7.27
C GLN A 375 7.98 20.07 7.66
N LEU A 376 9.10 19.61 7.09
CA LEU A 376 9.72 18.36 7.55
C LEU A 376 10.43 18.51 8.89
N LEU A 377 10.96 19.71 9.18
CA LEU A 377 11.62 20.01 10.45
C LEU A 377 10.62 20.44 11.54
N ASP A 378 9.33 20.56 11.21
CA ASP A 378 8.27 20.91 12.16
C ASP A 378 8.05 19.77 13.16
N GLN A 379 8.59 19.95 14.36
CA GLN A 379 8.51 18.98 15.45
C GLN A 379 7.07 18.70 15.88
N LYS A 380 6.15 19.66 15.75
CA LYS A 380 4.73 19.45 16.11
C LYS A 380 4.06 18.51 15.11
N LYS A 381 4.29 18.71 13.81
CA LYS A 381 3.78 17.81 12.77
C LYS A 381 4.37 16.41 12.88
N LEU A 382 5.67 16.30 13.12
CA LEU A 382 6.32 15.00 13.32
C LEU A 382 5.70 14.25 14.49
N LYS A 383 5.57 14.89 15.67
CA LYS A 383 4.93 14.29 16.85
C LYS A 383 3.47 13.90 16.60
N ALA A 384 2.69 14.77 15.95
CA ALA A 384 1.29 14.50 15.62
C ALA A 384 1.10 13.34 14.63
N SER A 385 2.08 13.11 13.76
CA SER A 385 2.04 12.03 12.76
C SER A 385 2.46 10.65 13.28
N ASN A 386 2.96 10.57 14.52
CA ASN A 386 3.43 9.32 15.15
C ASN A 386 4.36 8.47 14.27
N VAL A 387 5.25 9.11 13.49
CA VAL A 387 6.14 8.39 12.57
C VAL A 387 7.28 7.72 13.35
N PRO A 388 7.48 6.39 13.23
CA PRO A 388 8.57 5.70 13.93
C PRO A 388 9.96 6.20 13.48
N PRO A 389 10.94 6.37 14.39
CA PRO A 389 12.29 6.81 14.03
C PRO A 389 12.98 5.94 12.96
N VAL A 390 12.78 4.62 13.01
CA VAL A 390 13.31 3.68 12.02
C VAL A 390 12.78 3.99 10.61
N ARG A 391 11.54 4.46 10.49
CA ARG A 391 10.94 4.83 9.20
C ARG A 391 11.69 6.01 8.56
N LEU A 392 12.05 7.00 9.37
CA LEU A 392 12.84 8.16 8.92
C LEU A 392 14.23 7.74 8.43
N LEU A 393 14.91 6.88 9.21
CA LEU A 393 16.21 6.32 8.83
C LEU A 393 16.14 5.57 7.50
N LEU A 394 15.12 4.72 7.31
CA LEU A 394 14.94 3.95 6.09
C LEU A 394 14.70 4.83 4.85
N GLU A 395 13.95 5.93 4.98
CA GLU A 395 13.75 6.87 3.87
C GLU A 395 15.02 7.70 3.56
N ASP A 396 15.81 8.08 4.56
CA ASP A 396 17.12 8.73 4.34
C ASP A 396 18.09 7.77 3.62
N MET A 397 18.19 6.53 4.09
CA MET A 397 19.02 5.49 3.44
C MET A 397 18.61 5.22 1.99
N ARG A 398 17.31 5.33 1.67
CA ARG A 398 16.80 5.17 0.31
C ARG A 398 17.34 6.25 -0.64
N LEU A 399 17.50 7.47 -0.16
CA LEU A 399 18.03 8.59 -0.94
C LEU A 399 19.53 8.46 -1.19
N ARG A 400 20.26 7.92 -0.22
CA ARG A 400 21.72 7.74 -0.28
C ARG A 400 22.18 6.60 -1.19
N LYS A 401 21.26 5.82 -1.78
CA LYS A 401 21.64 4.73 -2.69
C LYS A 401 22.54 5.28 -3.82
N PRO A 402 23.78 4.79 -3.97
CA PRO A 402 24.70 5.30 -4.97
C PRO A 402 24.06 5.11 -6.35
N LYS A 403 24.05 6.18 -7.16
CA LYS A 403 23.66 6.10 -8.57
C LYS A 403 24.51 5.00 -9.21
N LYS A 404 23.88 3.94 -9.73
CA LYS A 404 24.58 2.95 -10.56
C LYS A 404 25.33 3.71 -11.65
N LYS A 405 26.67 3.71 -11.59
CA LYS A 405 27.49 4.11 -12.73
C LYS A 405 27.22 3.06 -13.81
N VAL A 406 26.47 3.43 -14.84
CA VAL A 406 26.35 2.63 -16.05
C VAL A 406 27.73 2.68 -16.69
N SER A 407 28.51 1.61 -16.55
CA SER A 407 29.72 1.43 -17.35
C SER A 407 29.29 1.18 -18.78
N ASN A 408 29.41 2.18 -19.65
CA ASN A 408 29.31 1.98 -21.08
C ASN A 408 30.52 1.14 -21.53
N PHE A 409 30.41 -0.18 -21.47
CA PHE A 409 31.26 -1.05 -22.28
C PHE A 409 30.63 -1.11 -23.67
N VAL A 410 31.15 -0.29 -24.58
CA VAL A 410 30.96 -0.46 -26.02
C VAL A 410 31.93 -1.57 -26.45
N PRO A 411 31.46 -2.70 -26.99
CA PRO A 411 32.36 -3.62 -27.68
C PRO A 411 32.75 -3.00 -29.02
N LYS A 412 34.04 -2.68 -29.19
CA LYS A 412 34.60 -2.41 -30.51
C LYS A 412 34.60 -3.74 -31.29
N GLY A 413 33.72 -3.86 -32.27
CA GLY A 413 33.81 -4.89 -33.29
C GLY A 413 34.70 -4.39 -34.43
N GLU A 414 35.87 -4.99 -34.57
CA GLU A 414 36.66 -4.93 -35.81
C GLU A 414 36.10 -5.98 -36.77
N PHE A 415 35.73 -5.56 -37.98
CA PHE A 415 35.47 -6.46 -39.11
C PHE A 415 36.76 -6.60 -39.92
N PRO A 416 37.23 -7.81 -40.26
CA PRO A 416 38.20 -7.98 -41.32
C PRO A 416 37.52 -8.03 -42.69
N VAL A 417 38.26 -7.54 -43.67
CA VAL A 417 37.98 -7.37 -45.12
C VAL A 417 37.72 -8.70 -45.81
#